data_AF-A0A2P2IGK3-F1
#
_entry.id   AF-A0A2P2IGK3-F1
#
_cell.length_a   1.000
_cell.length_b   1.000
_cell.length_c   1.000
_cell.angle_alpha   90.00
_cell.angle_beta   90.00
_cell.angle_gamma   90.00
#
_symmetry.space_group_name_H-M   'P 1'
#
loop_
_entity.id
_entity.type
_entity.pdbx_description
1 polymer ?
#
loop_
_entity_poly.entity_id
_entity_poly.type
_entity_poly.pdbx_seq_one_letter_code
_entity_poly.pdbx_strand_id
1 'polypeptide(L)'
;FEVTATPDCEEDYLAVDKTGTGADTSTESVKRLCGGLDDVVTTYISDGNVLTLTLQTSQDGETCKGFKATYDVQEAVVTCGATVSQPSFVFVHPAAPDPVPANTTTECTLTILHECKSPVCQLRLDFEYLSLQPPELGDCRSDSLLIHGQNLVPELCGQNTGQHVYVDVSGRLNSKLYVVTSPLLKRPIGHKADNQTDQDDSWEYEIENDRG
;
A
#
# COMPACT_ATOMS: atom_id res chain seq x y z
N PHE A 1 -3.49 -30.10 12.71
CA PHE A 1 -2.69 -29.73 13.89
C PHE A 1 -3.05 -30.71 14.99
N GLU A 2 -2.06 -31.37 15.59
CA GLU A 2 -2.30 -32.35 16.66
C GLU A 2 -1.08 -32.37 17.59
N VAL A 3 -1.26 -31.87 18.80
CA VAL A 3 -0.27 -31.83 19.89
C VAL A 3 -0.94 -32.40 21.15
N THR A 4 -0.20 -33.01 22.08
CA THR A 4 -0.77 -33.63 23.28
C THR A 4 -1.59 -32.61 24.06
N ALA A 5 -2.82 -32.96 24.44
CA ALA A 5 -3.70 -32.06 25.20
C ALA A 5 -3.41 -32.15 26.70
N THR A 6 -3.10 -31.02 27.33
CA THR A 6 -3.03 -30.88 28.79
C THR A 6 -3.87 -29.69 29.25
N PRO A 7 -4.29 -29.63 30.53
CA PRO A 7 -4.87 -28.40 31.09
C PRO A 7 -3.95 -27.22 30.79
N ASP A 8 -4.53 -26.13 30.29
CA ASP A 8 -3.85 -24.87 29.97
C ASP A 8 -2.65 -24.97 29.00
N CYS A 9 -2.47 -26.12 28.33
CA CYS A 9 -1.35 -26.37 27.42
C CYS A 9 0.03 -26.13 28.07
N GLU A 10 0.22 -26.60 29.30
CA GLU A 10 1.46 -26.39 30.07
C GLU A 10 2.62 -27.32 29.69
N GLU A 11 2.35 -28.51 29.13
CA GLU A 11 3.39 -29.50 28.80
C GLU A 11 3.81 -29.43 27.32
N ASP A 12 2.97 -29.96 26.44
CA ASP A 12 3.18 -29.97 24.99
C ASP A 12 2.31 -28.89 24.35
N TYR A 13 2.95 -27.94 23.67
CA TYR A 13 2.21 -26.85 23.03
C TYR A 13 2.96 -26.21 21.88
N LEU A 14 2.20 -25.61 20.97
CA LEU A 14 2.70 -24.62 20.02
C LEU A 14 2.36 -23.23 20.56
N ALA A 15 3.36 -22.41 20.85
CA ALA A 15 3.19 -20.99 21.12
C ALA A 15 3.24 -20.19 19.82
N VAL A 16 2.22 -19.35 19.63
CA VAL A 16 2.13 -18.38 18.55
C VAL A 16 2.31 -16.99 19.14
N ASP A 17 3.49 -16.39 18.93
CA ASP A 17 3.84 -15.05 19.40
C ASP A 17 3.72 -14.03 18.26
N LYS A 18 2.70 -13.18 18.33
CA LYS A 18 2.41 -12.11 17.36
C LYS A 18 3.40 -10.95 17.45
N THR A 19 4.12 -10.81 18.56
CA THR A 19 5.09 -9.72 18.76
C THR A 19 6.45 -9.99 18.13
N GLY A 20 6.75 -11.27 17.88
CA GLY A 20 8.05 -11.70 17.36
C GLY A 20 9.19 -11.63 18.37
N THR A 21 8.90 -11.49 19.66
CA THR A 21 9.92 -11.40 20.72
C THR A 21 10.48 -12.77 21.13
N GLY A 22 9.81 -13.86 20.72
CA GLY A 22 10.13 -15.22 21.14
C GLY A 22 9.58 -15.56 22.52
N ALA A 23 8.60 -14.79 23.00
CA ALA A 23 7.91 -15.08 24.24
C ALA A 23 7.05 -16.34 24.10
N ASP A 24 7.03 -17.18 25.14
CA ASP A 24 6.25 -18.41 25.19
C ASP A 24 5.09 -18.35 26.21
N THR A 25 4.98 -17.26 26.98
CA THR A 25 3.97 -17.10 28.04
C THR A 25 2.61 -16.75 27.46
N SER A 26 1.57 -17.52 27.78
CA SER A 26 0.20 -17.26 27.30
C SER A 26 -0.30 -15.87 27.71
N THR A 27 -0.56 -15.02 26.72
CA THR A 27 -1.08 -13.65 26.83
C THR A 27 -2.04 -13.36 25.66
N GLU A 28 -2.53 -12.12 25.52
CA GLU A 28 -3.30 -11.73 24.32
C GLU A 28 -2.45 -11.79 23.04
N SER A 29 -1.18 -11.40 23.12
CA SER A 29 -0.25 -11.40 21.98
C SER A 29 0.46 -12.74 21.77
N VAL A 30 0.42 -13.65 22.74
CA VAL A 30 1.07 -14.98 22.66
C VAL A 30 0.06 -16.06 23.02
N LYS A 31 -0.32 -16.91 22.07
CA LYS A 31 -1.30 -17.98 22.29
C LYS A 31 -0.63 -19.35 22.34
N ARG A 32 -0.86 -20.12 23.41
CA ARG A 32 -0.51 -21.55 23.46
C ARG A 32 -1.65 -22.40 22.88
N LEU A 33 -1.27 -23.37 22.06
CA LEU A 33 -2.16 -24.31 21.38
C LEU A 33 -1.72 -25.74 21.68
N CYS A 34 -2.67 -26.57 22.09
CA CYS A 34 -2.48 -28.00 22.31
C CYS A 34 -3.78 -28.75 21.98
N GLY A 35 -3.72 -30.08 21.93
CA GLY A 35 -4.81 -30.93 21.49
C GLY A 35 -4.97 -31.03 19.96
N GLY A 36 -6.09 -31.59 19.55
CA GLY A 36 -6.56 -31.54 18.17
C GLY A 36 -7.36 -30.26 17.94
N LEU A 37 -7.00 -29.48 16.92
CA LEU A 37 -7.89 -28.44 16.44
C LEU A 37 -8.93 -29.11 15.53
N ASP A 38 -10.20 -29.09 15.93
CA ASP A 38 -11.33 -29.57 15.12
C ASP A 38 -11.50 -28.66 13.89
N ASP A 39 -10.77 -28.90 12.80
CA ASP A 39 -10.90 -28.34 11.43
C ASP A 39 -11.14 -26.81 11.27
N VAL A 40 -11.11 -26.01 12.33
CA VAL A 40 -11.15 -24.55 12.27
C VAL A 40 -9.75 -24.09 11.92
N VAL A 41 -9.60 -23.61 10.69
CA VAL A 41 -8.40 -22.91 10.24
C VAL A 41 -8.29 -21.63 11.05
N THR A 42 -7.40 -21.61 12.04
CA THR A 42 -7.11 -20.40 12.83
C THR A 42 -5.95 -19.64 12.18
N THR A 43 -6.24 -18.44 11.68
CA THR A 43 -5.24 -17.53 11.13
C THR A 43 -4.72 -16.60 12.23
N TYR A 44 -3.41 -16.39 12.26
CA TYR A 44 -2.73 -15.44 13.14
C TYR A 44 -1.97 -14.42 12.30
N ILE A 45 -2.12 -13.15 12.64
CA ILE A 45 -1.44 -12.01 12.00
C ILE A 45 -0.43 -11.45 13.00
N SER A 46 0.81 -11.20 12.62
CA SER A 46 1.79 -10.55 13.50
C SER A 46 1.40 -9.10 13.79
N ASP A 47 1.75 -8.62 14.97
CA ASP A 47 1.61 -7.20 15.34
C ASP A 47 2.68 -6.34 14.62
N GLY A 48 3.76 -6.97 14.14
CA GLY A 48 4.82 -6.36 13.34
C GLY A 48 5.20 -7.18 12.11
N ASN A 49 6.50 -7.21 11.77
CA ASN A 49 7.05 -7.96 10.63
C ASN A 49 7.57 -9.36 11.01
N VAL A 50 7.44 -9.76 12.28
CA VAL A 50 7.90 -11.05 12.78
C VAL A 50 6.77 -11.73 13.54
N LEU A 51 6.54 -13.01 13.22
CA LEU A 51 5.71 -13.93 13.97
C LEU A 51 6.60 -15.08 14.42
N THR A 52 6.63 -15.38 15.72
CA THR A 52 7.44 -16.47 16.25
C THR A 52 6.56 -17.67 16.58
N LEU A 53 6.94 -18.83 16.05
CA LEU A 53 6.33 -20.12 16.38
C LEU A 53 7.32 -20.94 17.22
N THR A 54 6.93 -21.27 18.46
CA THR A 54 7.75 -22.08 19.36
C THR A 54 7.02 -23.37 19.69
N LEU A 55 7.58 -24.50 19.28
CA LEU A 55 7.08 -25.81 19.69
C LEU A 55 7.80 -26.24 20.96
N GLN A 56 7.05 -26.50 22.03
CA GLN A 56 7.54 -27.11 23.26
C GLN A 56 6.96 -28.50 23.41
N THR A 57 7.81 -29.45 23.81
CA THR A 57 7.45 -30.85 24.06
C THR A 57 8.10 -31.34 25.36
N SER A 58 7.37 -32.12 26.13
CA SER A 58 7.82 -32.82 27.33
C SER A 58 8.39 -34.21 26.99
N GLN A 59 9.16 -34.81 27.91
CA GLN A 59 9.75 -36.14 27.72
C GLN A 59 8.76 -37.30 27.92
N ASP A 60 7.58 -37.02 28.48
CA ASP A 60 6.65 -38.04 28.99
C ASP A 60 5.35 -38.19 28.16
N GLY A 61 5.27 -37.56 26.97
CA GLY A 61 4.07 -37.54 26.13
C GLY A 61 3.97 -38.63 25.05
N GLU A 62 2.72 -39.03 24.74
CA GLU A 62 2.38 -39.86 23.56
C GLU A 62 2.76 -39.14 22.26
N THR A 63 3.23 -39.86 21.24
CA THR A 63 3.65 -39.24 19.97
C THR A 63 2.45 -38.77 19.15
N CYS A 64 2.27 -37.45 19.00
CA CYS A 64 1.24 -36.86 18.13
C CYS A 64 1.73 -36.61 16.69
N LYS A 65 0.80 -36.30 15.77
CA LYS A 65 1.13 -36.00 14.36
C LYS A 65 1.85 -34.65 14.16
N GLY A 66 1.85 -33.78 15.17
CA GLY A 66 2.48 -32.47 15.12
C GLY A 66 1.65 -31.41 14.40
N PHE A 67 2.31 -30.37 13.89
CA PHE A 67 1.65 -29.28 13.20
C PHE A 67 2.24 -29.01 11.82
N LYS A 68 1.38 -28.47 10.95
CA LYS A 68 1.75 -27.88 9.67
C LYS A 68 1.16 -26.48 9.66
N ALA A 69 1.98 -25.48 9.39
CA ALA A 69 1.56 -24.11 9.20
C ALA A 69 1.93 -23.65 7.78
N THR A 70 1.10 -22.79 7.23
CA THR A 70 1.39 -22.01 6.02
C THR A 70 1.41 -20.54 6.42
N TYR A 71 2.28 -19.75 5.81
CA TYR A 71 2.34 -18.32 6.02
C TYR A 71 2.13 -17.60 4.70
N ASP A 72 1.54 -16.41 4.77
CA ASP A 72 1.42 -15.48 3.66
C ASP A 72 1.76 -14.08 4.18
N VAL A 73 2.38 -13.25 3.35
CA VAL A 73 2.74 -11.89 3.72
C VAL A 73 1.54 -11.01 3.46
N GLN A 74 0.91 -10.50 4.52
CA GLN A 74 -0.13 -9.50 4.37
C GLN A 74 0.51 -8.13 4.15
N GLU A 75 0.35 -7.57 2.95
CA GLU A 75 0.87 -6.24 2.66
C GLU A 75 0.07 -5.17 3.40
N ALA A 76 0.78 -4.18 3.96
CA ALA A 76 0.13 -3.04 4.56
C ALA A 76 -0.52 -2.19 3.47
N VAL A 77 -1.80 -1.86 3.60
CA VAL A 77 -2.49 -0.93 2.70
C VAL A 77 -2.54 0.45 3.34
N VAL A 78 -2.01 1.45 2.66
CA VAL A 78 -1.94 2.84 3.15
C VAL A 78 -2.54 3.81 2.13
N THR A 79 -2.90 5.00 2.59
CA THR A 79 -3.53 6.05 1.76
C THR A 79 -2.91 7.43 2.02
N CYS A 80 -3.46 8.48 1.41
CA CYS A 80 -2.93 9.85 1.52
C CYS A 80 -2.75 10.28 2.98
N GLY A 81 -1.68 11.03 3.24
CA GLY A 81 -1.28 11.53 4.55
C GLY A 81 -0.53 10.51 5.41
N ALA A 82 -0.47 9.24 5.00
CA ALA A 82 0.21 8.21 5.76
C ALA A 82 1.74 8.41 5.79
N THR A 83 2.33 7.93 6.88
CA THR A 83 3.78 7.70 6.99
C THR A 83 3.98 6.21 7.20
N VAL A 84 4.77 5.57 6.34
CA VAL A 84 4.95 4.12 6.28
C VAL A 84 6.43 3.79 6.47
N SER A 85 6.74 2.76 7.25
CA SER A 85 8.11 2.26 7.48
C SER A 85 8.28 0.79 7.11
N GLN A 86 7.19 0.15 6.69
CA GLN A 86 7.16 -1.22 6.22
C GLN A 86 7.98 -1.36 4.92
N PRO A 87 8.77 -2.44 4.77
CA PRO A 87 9.56 -2.67 3.56
C PRO A 87 8.74 -2.87 2.27
N SER A 88 7.52 -3.44 2.38
CA SER A 88 6.54 -3.57 1.30
C SER A 88 5.17 -3.11 1.79
N PHE A 89 4.44 -2.40 0.94
CA PHE A 89 3.10 -1.91 1.21
C PHE A 89 2.42 -1.53 -0.11
N VAL A 90 1.09 -1.52 -0.09
CA VAL A 90 0.25 -1.02 -1.18
C VAL A 90 -0.23 0.39 -0.83
N PHE A 91 -0.05 1.32 -1.75
CA PHE A 91 -0.56 2.68 -1.61
C PHE A 91 -1.78 2.86 -2.51
N VAL A 92 -2.90 3.27 -1.91
CA VAL A 92 -4.19 3.43 -2.60
C VAL A 92 -4.69 4.85 -2.43
N HIS A 93 -4.96 5.52 -3.54
CA HIS A 93 -5.60 6.83 -3.55
C HIS A 93 -7.03 6.72 -2.97
N PRO A 94 -7.51 7.65 -2.11
CA PRO A 94 -8.82 7.57 -1.43
C PRO A 94 -10.03 7.46 -2.36
N ALA A 95 -9.91 7.95 -3.59
CA ALA A 95 -10.97 7.84 -4.58
C ALA A 95 -11.03 6.45 -5.25
N ALA A 96 -9.94 5.68 -5.22
CA ALA A 96 -9.88 4.39 -5.91
C ALA A 96 -10.90 3.38 -5.31
N PRO A 97 -11.52 2.52 -6.14
CA PRO A 97 -11.25 2.34 -7.58
C PRO A 97 -11.94 3.35 -8.48
N ASP A 98 -12.75 4.25 -7.93
CA ASP A 98 -13.43 5.30 -8.69
C ASP A 98 -12.44 6.40 -9.15
N PRO A 99 -12.74 7.11 -10.24
CA PRO A 99 -11.95 8.26 -10.65
C PRO A 99 -12.08 9.39 -9.63
N VAL A 100 -11.03 10.21 -9.53
CA VAL A 100 -11.08 11.45 -8.73
C VAL A 100 -12.23 12.31 -9.25
N PRO A 101 -13.11 12.86 -8.37
CA PRO A 101 -14.25 13.66 -8.80
C PRO A 101 -13.86 14.78 -9.76
N ALA A 102 -14.66 14.96 -10.82
CA ALA A 102 -14.46 16.07 -11.73
C ALA A 102 -14.57 17.42 -11.01
N ASN A 103 -13.77 18.40 -11.44
CA ASN A 103 -13.70 19.76 -10.90
C ASN A 103 -13.10 19.91 -9.49
N THR A 104 -12.43 18.89 -8.95
CA THR A 104 -11.66 19.03 -7.71
C THR A 104 -10.16 19.01 -7.98
N THR A 105 -9.43 19.90 -7.29
CA THR A 105 -7.98 19.76 -7.14
C THR A 105 -7.71 18.88 -5.93
N THR A 106 -6.92 17.83 -6.09
CA THR A 106 -6.54 16.96 -4.96
C THR A 106 -5.03 16.87 -4.87
N GLU A 107 -4.49 17.07 -3.67
CA GLU A 107 -3.10 16.75 -3.35
C GLU A 107 -3.10 15.56 -2.39
N CYS A 108 -2.42 14.50 -2.80
CA CYS A 108 -2.28 13.29 -2.02
C CYS A 108 -0.80 13.02 -1.78
N THR A 109 -0.42 12.93 -0.50
CA THR A 109 0.98 12.76 -0.11
C THR A 109 1.19 11.43 0.62
N LEU A 110 2.32 10.79 0.40
CA LEU A 110 2.76 9.63 1.18
C LEU A 110 4.21 9.86 1.61
N THR A 111 4.51 9.60 2.89
CA THR A 111 5.88 9.65 3.40
C THR A 111 6.40 8.24 3.67
N ILE A 112 7.52 7.89 3.06
CA ILE A 112 8.15 6.57 3.17
C ILE A 112 9.42 6.73 4.01
N LEU A 113 9.43 6.09 5.19
CA LEU A 113 10.59 5.95 6.05
C LEU A 113 11.34 4.69 5.65
N HIS A 114 12.57 4.83 5.20
CA HIS A 114 13.38 3.69 4.75
C HIS A 114 14.65 3.48 5.56
N GLU A 115 15.07 4.49 6.35
CA GLU A 115 16.18 4.43 7.33
C GLU A 115 17.37 3.55 6.90
N CYS A 116 17.77 3.69 5.64
CA CYS A 116 18.75 2.78 5.06
C CYS A 116 20.12 2.92 5.73
N LYS A 117 20.62 1.81 6.27
CA LYS A 117 21.98 1.68 6.82
C LYS A 117 23.01 1.22 5.79
N SER A 118 22.54 0.82 4.60
CA SER A 118 23.35 0.28 3.49
C SER A 118 23.76 1.39 2.52
N PRO A 119 24.95 1.29 1.87
CA PRO A 119 25.35 2.22 0.81
C PRO A 119 24.43 2.18 -0.42
N VAL A 120 23.72 1.07 -0.65
CA VAL A 120 22.69 0.96 -1.69
C VAL A 120 21.33 0.99 -1.02
N CYS A 121 20.49 1.96 -1.41
CA CYS A 121 19.14 2.14 -0.90
C CYS A 121 18.23 2.66 -2.02
N GLN A 122 17.28 1.83 -2.44
CA GLN A 122 16.39 2.12 -3.55
C GLN A 122 14.96 1.75 -3.20
N LEU A 123 14.02 2.57 -3.64
CA LEU A 123 12.60 2.23 -3.68
C LEU A 123 12.28 1.68 -5.07
N ARG A 124 11.56 0.56 -5.11
CA ARG A 124 10.88 0.10 -6.32
C ARG A 124 9.41 0.44 -6.16
N LEU A 125 8.87 1.21 -7.10
CA LEU A 125 7.45 1.51 -7.16
C LEU A 125 6.87 0.74 -8.34
N ASP A 126 5.97 -0.19 -8.05
CA ASP A 126 5.21 -0.92 -9.05
C ASP A 126 3.82 -0.27 -9.18
N PHE A 127 3.44 0.13 -10.40
CA PHE A 127 2.17 0.78 -10.67
C PHE A 127 1.14 -0.27 -11.09
N GLU A 128 0.48 -0.90 -10.12
CA GLU A 128 -0.61 -1.85 -10.42
C GLU A 128 -1.72 -1.20 -11.24
N TYR A 129 -2.08 0.03 -10.88
CA TYR A 129 -2.99 0.89 -11.63
C TYR A 129 -2.56 2.34 -11.47
N LEU A 130 -2.18 2.98 -12.58
CA LEU A 130 -1.86 4.41 -12.61
C LEU A 130 -2.32 5.01 -13.94
N SER A 131 -3.42 5.75 -13.85
CA SER A 131 -4.02 6.51 -14.95
C SER A 131 -4.19 7.96 -14.48
N LEU A 132 -3.42 8.87 -15.08
CA LEU A 132 -3.49 10.32 -14.85
C LEU A 132 -3.77 11.02 -16.19
N GLN A 133 -4.16 12.29 -16.16
CA GLN A 133 -4.26 13.09 -17.39
C GLN A 133 -2.97 12.98 -18.25
N PRO A 134 -3.08 12.86 -19.58
CA PRO A 134 -1.93 12.77 -20.46
C PRO A 134 -1.13 14.08 -20.49
N PRO A 135 0.18 14.02 -20.82
CA PRO A 135 1.01 15.21 -20.91
C PRO A 135 0.55 16.16 -22.02
N GLU A 136 0.64 17.46 -21.76
CA GLU A 136 0.41 18.52 -22.73
C GLU A 136 1.76 19.01 -23.26
N LEU A 137 2.04 18.77 -24.55
CA LEU A 137 3.32 19.12 -25.18
C LEU A 137 4.57 18.53 -24.48
N GLY A 138 4.40 17.40 -23.77
CA GLY A 138 5.47 16.74 -23.02
C GLY A 138 5.52 17.09 -21.54
N ASP A 139 4.71 18.05 -21.07
CA ASP A 139 4.64 18.47 -19.67
C ASP A 139 3.41 17.89 -18.97
N CYS A 140 3.56 17.42 -17.73
CA CYS A 140 2.46 16.94 -16.89
C CYS A 140 1.74 18.10 -16.19
N ARG A 141 1.06 18.95 -16.97
CA ARG A 141 0.48 20.22 -16.46
C ARG A 141 -0.79 20.05 -15.61
N SER A 142 -1.58 19.02 -15.88
CA SER A 142 -2.87 18.82 -15.25
C SER A 142 -2.75 17.88 -14.05
N ASP A 143 -2.41 16.63 -14.31
CA ASP A 143 -2.20 15.64 -13.26
C ASP A 143 -0.76 15.16 -13.30
N SER A 144 -0.18 14.95 -12.13
CA SER A 144 1.18 14.44 -12.05
C SER A 144 1.46 13.65 -10.79
N LEU A 145 2.42 12.74 -10.93
CA LEU A 145 3.06 12.00 -9.87
C LEU A 145 4.50 12.47 -9.75
N LEU A 146 4.83 13.05 -8.59
CA LEU A 146 6.18 13.47 -8.24
C LEU A 146 6.75 12.57 -7.16
N ILE A 147 7.98 12.10 -7.39
CA ILE A 147 8.69 11.22 -6.46
C ILE A 147 9.98 11.89 -6.01
N HIS A 148 10.14 12.08 -4.71
CA HIS A 148 11.38 12.64 -4.16
C HIS A 148 12.44 11.55 -3.92
N GLY A 149 13.40 11.47 -4.84
CA GLY A 149 14.62 10.67 -4.72
C GLY A 149 15.84 11.48 -4.26
N GLN A 150 17.01 10.84 -4.30
CA GLN A 150 18.31 11.48 -4.24
C GLN A 150 18.63 12.18 -5.57
N ASN A 151 18.37 11.48 -6.68
CA ASN A 151 18.50 12.02 -8.03
C ASN A 151 17.17 12.61 -8.52
N LEU A 152 17.23 13.41 -9.59
CA LEU A 152 16.04 13.91 -10.26
C LEU A 152 15.24 12.73 -10.84
N VAL A 153 14.06 12.48 -10.27
CA VAL A 153 13.09 11.54 -10.81
C VAL A 153 12.17 12.31 -11.75
N PRO A 154 11.92 11.84 -12.99
CA PRO A 154 10.96 12.46 -13.89
C PRO A 154 9.58 12.52 -13.26
N GLU A 155 8.86 13.61 -13.53
CA GLU A 155 7.43 13.70 -13.26
C GLU A 155 6.68 12.74 -14.19
N LEU A 156 5.71 12.01 -13.63
CA LEU A 156 4.95 11.00 -14.36
C LEU A 156 3.48 11.40 -14.50
N CYS A 157 2.91 11.20 -15.68
CA CYS A 157 1.49 11.38 -15.97
C CYS A 157 1.08 10.47 -17.13
N GLY A 158 -0.20 10.47 -17.50
CA GLY A 158 -0.75 9.52 -18.47
C GLY A 158 -0.94 8.09 -17.92
N GLN A 159 -0.88 7.11 -18.81
CA GLN A 159 -1.10 5.69 -18.51
C GLN A 159 0.22 4.98 -18.19
N ASN A 160 0.38 4.56 -16.94
CA ASN A 160 1.59 3.87 -16.44
C ASN A 160 1.28 2.53 -15.77
N THR A 161 0.04 2.03 -15.89
CA THR A 161 -0.39 0.72 -15.40
C THR A 161 0.54 -0.41 -15.88
N GLY A 162 0.95 -1.27 -14.95
CA GLY A 162 1.87 -2.38 -15.15
C GLY A 162 3.35 -1.99 -15.29
N GLN A 163 3.67 -0.69 -15.22
CA GLN A 163 5.05 -0.21 -15.23
C GLN A 163 5.63 -0.13 -13.82
N HIS A 164 6.93 0.12 -13.73
CA HIS A 164 7.61 0.33 -12.47
C HIS A 164 8.75 1.33 -12.61
N VAL A 165 9.13 1.96 -11.50
CA VAL A 165 10.29 2.85 -11.43
C VAL A 165 11.17 2.49 -10.24
N TYR A 166 12.47 2.66 -10.43
CA TYR A 166 13.46 2.56 -9.37
C TYR A 166 13.92 3.96 -8.98
N VAL A 167 13.86 4.26 -7.69
CA VAL A 167 14.22 5.56 -7.14
C VAL A 167 15.34 5.37 -6.14
N ASP A 168 16.51 5.93 -6.46
CA ASP A 168 17.60 6.04 -5.51
C ASP A 168 17.20 6.98 -4.39
N VAL A 169 17.25 6.51 -3.14
CA VAL A 169 16.91 7.27 -1.94
C VAL A 169 18.05 7.23 -0.93
N SER A 170 19.25 6.85 -1.36
CA SER A 170 20.43 6.78 -0.52
C SER A 170 20.77 8.13 0.11
N GLY A 171 21.22 8.10 1.37
CA GLY A 171 21.53 9.30 2.15
C GLY A 171 20.33 10.11 2.64
N ARG A 172 19.09 9.63 2.42
CA ARG A 172 17.87 10.24 2.96
C ARG A 172 17.30 9.37 4.09
N LEU A 173 16.62 9.98 5.05
CA LEU A 173 15.87 9.23 6.08
C LEU A 173 14.47 8.86 5.59
N ASN A 174 13.91 9.71 4.72
CA ASN A 174 12.60 9.53 4.13
C ASN A 174 12.54 10.07 2.70
N SER A 175 11.53 9.58 1.99
CA SER A 175 11.14 10.04 0.67
C SER A 175 9.65 10.31 0.64
N LYS A 176 9.22 11.23 -0.21
CA LYS A 176 7.81 11.60 -0.35
C LYS A 176 7.33 11.33 -1.77
N LEU A 177 6.11 10.81 -1.85
CA LEU A 177 5.35 10.67 -3.07
C LEU A 177 4.23 11.71 -3.05
N TYR A 178 4.05 12.43 -4.16
CA TYR A 178 2.99 13.40 -4.34
C TYR A 178 2.20 13.03 -5.58
N VAL A 179 0.90 12.79 -5.40
CA VAL A 179 -0.06 12.74 -6.51
C VAL A 179 -0.82 14.05 -6.47
N VAL A 180 -0.71 14.84 -7.53
CA VAL A 180 -1.43 16.10 -7.68
C VAL A 180 -2.37 15.94 -8.86
N THR A 181 -3.66 16.21 -8.64
CA THR A 181 -4.65 16.20 -9.71
C THR A 181 -5.29 17.58 -9.86
N SER A 182 -5.53 17.97 -11.10
CA SER A 182 -6.20 19.23 -11.44
C SER A 182 -7.67 18.99 -11.80
N PRO A 183 -8.53 20.02 -11.67
CA PRO A 183 -9.91 19.92 -12.09
C PRO A 183 -9.98 19.66 -13.60
N LEU A 184 -10.70 18.61 -13.97
CA LEU A 184 -11.07 18.36 -15.37
C LEU A 184 -12.07 19.43 -15.84
N LEU A 185 -11.54 20.56 -16.34
CA LEU A 185 -12.35 21.58 -16.99
C LEU A 185 -12.73 21.13 -18.40
N LYS A 186 -13.95 21.48 -18.81
CA LYS A 186 -14.44 21.24 -20.17
C LYS A 186 -13.54 21.97 -21.16
N ARG A 187 -13.14 21.31 -22.24
CA ARG A 187 -12.38 21.97 -23.33
C ARG A 187 -13.30 22.96 -24.07
N PRO A 188 -12.81 24.18 -24.38
CA PRO A 188 -13.48 25.04 -25.33
C PRO A 188 -13.41 24.40 -26.72
N ILE A 189 -14.57 24.21 -27.36
CA ILE A 189 -14.72 23.59 -28.68
C ILE A 189 -14.97 24.61 -29.79
N GLY A 190 -15.26 25.85 -29.43
CA GLY A 190 -15.55 26.91 -30.39
C GLY A 190 -15.88 28.22 -29.71
N HIS A 191 -15.85 29.28 -30.50
CA HIS A 191 -16.21 30.62 -30.07
C HIS A 191 -17.39 31.08 -30.93
N LYS A 192 -18.53 31.38 -30.30
CA LYS A 192 -19.66 31.97 -31.01
C LYS A 192 -19.43 33.46 -31.10
N ALA A 193 -18.98 33.93 -32.26
CA ALA A 193 -19.00 35.35 -32.58
C ALA A 193 -20.44 35.73 -32.97
N ASP A 194 -21.14 36.48 -32.13
CA ASP A 194 -22.39 37.12 -32.55
C ASP A 194 -22.07 38.35 -33.40
N ASN A 195 -22.72 38.48 -34.56
CA ASN A 195 -22.55 39.62 -35.46
C ASN A 195 -23.66 40.67 -35.26
N GLN A 196 -24.50 40.52 -34.24
CA GLN A 196 -25.49 41.51 -33.84
C GLN A 196 -25.49 41.68 -32.32
N THR A 197 -25.05 42.86 -31.88
CA THR A 197 -24.94 43.35 -30.49
C THR A 197 -23.78 42.75 -29.69
N ASP A 198 -22.91 43.63 -29.16
CA ASP A 198 -21.74 43.37 -28.28
C ASP A 198 -22.13 42.71 -26.94
N GLN A 199 -22.90 41.62 -26.97
CA GLN A 199 -23.55 41.10 -25.78
C GLN A 199 -23.83 39.60 -25.86
N ASP A 200 -22.77 38.80 -26.09
CA ASP A 200 -22.44 37.55 -25.36
C ASP A 200 -21.34 36.80 -26.15
N ASP A 201 -20.08 37.21 -25.97
CA ASP A 201 -18.91 36.54 -26.54
C ASP A 201 -18.63 35.27 -25.71
N SER A 202 -19.37 34.21 -26.04
CA SER A 202 -19.48 33.00 -25.21
C SER A 202 -18.71 31.84 -25.82
N TRP A 203 -17.76 31.30 -25.05
CA TRP A 203 -17.05 30.07 -25.41
C TRP A 203 -18.00 28.87 -25.31
N GLU A 204 -18.05 28.07 -26.37
CA GLU A 204 -18.69 26.76 -26.33
C GLU A 204 -17.73 25.75 -25.76
N TYR A 205 -18.23 24.90 -24.87
CA TYR A 205 -17.45 23.86 -24.21
C TYR A 205 -18.01 22.48 -24.56
N GLU A 206 -17.16 21.46 -24.54
CA GLU A 206 -17.60 20.07 -24.71
C GLU A 206 -18.70 19.69 -23.70
N ILE A 207 -19.67 18.90 -24.14
CA ILE A 207 -20.84 18.54 -23.34
C ILE A 207 -20.45 17.50 -22.27
N GLU A 208 -19.61 16.53 -22.64
CA GLU A 208 -19.08 15.45 -21.80
C GLU A 208 -17.55 15.55 -21.69
N ASN A 209 -17.01 15.29 -20.50
CA ASN A 209 -15.57 15.31 -20.25
C ASN A 209 -15.06 13.86 -20.13
N ASP A 210 -15.16 13.12 -21.23
CA ASP A 210 -14.95 11.67 -21.25
C ASP A 210 -13.46 11.29 -21.42
N ARG A 211 -12.58 11.96 -20.65
CA ARG A 211 -11.12 11.74 -20.71
C ARG A 211 -10.64 10.62 -19.79
N GLY A 212 -11.47 9.58 -19.61
CA GLY A 212 -11.15 8.38 -18.84
C GLY A 212 -10.04 7.54 -19.44
#